data_AF-N1JFN1-F1
#
_entry.id   AF-N1JFN1-F1
#
_cell.length_a   1.000
_cell.length_b   1.000
_cell.length_c   1.000
_cell.angle_alpha   90.00
_cell.angle_beta   90.00
_cell.angle_gamma   90.00
#
_symmetry.space_group_name_H-M   'P 1'
#
loop_
_entity.id
_entity.type
_entity.pdbx_description
1 polymer ?
#
loop_
_entity_poly.entity_id
_entity_poly.type
_entity_poly.pdbx_seq_one_letter_code
_entity_poly.pdbx_strand_id
1 'polypeptide(L)'
;MGHPAGLRAGTRYAFSRNFREKGMIKLSTYLRQYKVGDIVDIKANGAVQKGMPHKVYHGKTGVIYNVTKNAVGVIIYKKVKHRYIEKRVNLRIEHVSLSRSREEFVRRVKANAELKKKSKAEGTHVFLKRQPLQPREARTISMKDNVPETVVPIAYETTI
;
A
#
# COMPACT_ATOMS: atom_id res chain seq x y z
N MET A 1 -11.39 -27.71 -23.76
CA MET A 1 -11.61 -28.11 -22.35
C MET A 1 -11.74 -26.85 -21.50
N GLY A 2 -12.81 -26.72 -20.69
CA GLY A 2 -13.01 -25.56 -19.83
C GLY A 2 -12.13 -25.62 -18.58
N HIS A 3 -11.66 -24.46 -18.10
CA HIS A 3 -10.95 -24.38 -16.83
C HIS A 3 -11.91 -24.59 -15.64
N PRO A 4 -11.48 -25.27 -14.57
CA PRO A 4 -12.31 -25.46 -13.38
C PRO A 4 -12.58 -24.10 -12.69
N ALA A 5 -13.87 -23.77 -12.54
CA ALA A 5 -14.34 -22.47 -12.04
C ALA A 5 -14.47 -22.39 -10.50
N GLY A 6 -13.62 -23.11 -9.75
CA GLY A 6 -13.66 -23.12 -8.29
C GLY A 6 -13.30 -21.77 -7.66
N LEU A 7 -13.87 -21.48 -6.48
CA LEU A 7 -13.65 -20.20 -5.75
C LEU A 7 -12.16 -19.92 -5.44
N ARG A 8 -11.35 -20.98 -5.32
CA ARG A 8 -9.90 -20.91 -5.04
C ARG A 8 -9.04 -21.43 -6.19
N ALA A 9 -9.61 -21.56 -7.40
CA ALA A 9 -8.84 -21.97 -8.57
C ALA A 9 -7.72 -20.96 -8.84
N GLY A 10 -6.49 -21.44 -9.01
CA GLY A 10 -5.32 -20.59 -9.29
C GLY A 10 -4.76 -19.80 -8.10
N THR A 11 -5.12 -20.13 -6.86
CA THR A 11 -4.63 -19.38 -5.67
C THR A 11 -3.46 -20.06 -4.94
N ARG A 12 -2.73 -20.97 -5.60
CA ARG A 12 -1.64 -21.76 -4.99
C ARG A 12 -0.62 -20.87 -4.28
N TYR A 13 -0.11 -19.86 -4.97
CA TYR A 13 0.87 -18.92 -4.42
C TYR A 13 0.20 -17.71 -3.75
N ALA A 14 -0.88 -17.19 -4.33
CA ALA A 14 -1.57 -16.00 -3.84
C ALA A 14 -2.06 -16.13 -2.38
N PHE A 15 -2.51 -17.31 -1.96
CA PHE A 15 -2.98 -17.56 -0.59
C PHE A 15 -1.97 -18.34 0.26
N SER A 16 -0.78 -18.61 -0.26
CA SER A 16 0.27 -19.27 0.50
C SER A 16 0.79 -18.36 1.62
N ARG A 17 1.28 -18.97 2.70
CA ARG A 17 2.05 -18.26 3.73
C ARG A 17 3.45 -18.00 3.21
N ASN A 18 4.02 -16.86 3.57
CA ASN A 18 5.40 -16.53 3.24
C ASN A 18 6.37 -17.54 3.87
N PHE A 19 7.57 -17.61 3.29
CA PHE A 19 8.64 -18.46 3.80
C PHE A 19 9.00 -18.07 5.25
N ARG A 20 9.16 -19.08 6.12
CA ARG A 20 9.42 -18.92 7.58
C ARG A 20 8.38 -18.08 8.35
N GLU A 21 7.20 -17.84 7.78
CA GLU A 21 6.08 -17.16 8.45
C GLU A 21 4.86 -18.08 8.61
N LYS A 22 5.08 -19.39 8.72
CA LYS A 22 4.01 -20.38 9.00
C LYS A 22 3.73 -20.44 10.52
N GLY A 23 2.55 -20.91 10.90
CA GLY A 23 2.16 -21.08 12.30
C GLY A 23 1.26 -19.95 12.82
N MET A 24 1.41 -19.59 14.10
CA MET A 24 0.53 -18.68 14.81
C MET A 24 0.60 -17.24 14.23
N ILE A 25 -0.56 -16.61 14.07
CA ILE A 25 -0.66 -15.22 13.62
C ILE A 25 -0.29 -14.29 14.79
N LYS A 26 0.50 -13.26 14.52
CA LYS A 26 0.88 -12.23 15.51
C LYS A 26 -0.37 -11.60 16.14
N LEU A 27 -0.38 -11.47 17.46
CA LEU A 27 -1.49 -10.90 18.23
C LEU A 27 -1.83 -9.46 17.84
N SER A 28 -0.86 -8.70 17.33
CA SER A 28 -1.06 -7.35 16.80
C SER A 28 -2.10 -7.29 15.67
N THR A 29 -2.35 -8.39 14.96
CA THR A 29 -3.40 -8.47 13.94
C THR A 29 -4.79 -8.35 14.56
N TYR A 30 -5.01 -8.97 15.72
CA TYR A 30 -6.29 -8.99 16.41
C TYR A 30 -6.53 -7.75 17.28
N LEU A 31 -5.46 -7.16 17.82
CA LEU A 31 -5.54 -5.95 18.65
C LEU A 31 -5.74 -4.66 17.84
N ARG A 32 -5.66 -4.73 16.51
CA ARG A 32 -5.91 -3.57 15.64
C ARG A 32 -7.38 -3.16 15.69
N GLN A 33 -7.60 -1.89 15.97
CA GLN A 33 -8.92 -1.28 15.94
C GLN A 33 -9.25 -0.81 14.51
N TYR A 34 -10.50 -1.03 14.12
CA TYR A 34 -11.05 -0.60 12.84
C TYR A 34 -12.31 0.20 13.09
N LYS A 35 -12.46 1.31 12.37
CA LYS A 35 -13.63 2.19 12.42
C LYS A 35 -14.28 2.29 11.05
N VAL A 36 -15.56 2.63 11.04
CA VAL A 36 -16.27 2.94 9.79
C VAL A 36 -15.60 4.15 9.12
N GLY A 37 -15.35 4.06 7.82
CA GLY A 37 -14.64 5.08 7.05
C GLY A 37 -13.12 4.88 6.95
N ASP A 38 -12.54 3.94 7.70
CA ASP A 38 -11.12 3.61 7.54
C ASP A 38 -10.84 2.99 6.18
N ILE A 39 -9.68 3.33 5.61
CA ILE A 39 -9.18 2.77 4.35
C ILE A 39 -8.33 1.54 4.67
N VAL A 40 -8.71 0.41 4.09
CA VAL A 40 -8.06 -0.87 4.35
C VAL A 40 -7.65 -1.60 3.09
N ASP A 41 -6.53 -2.29 3.18
CA ASP A 41 -6.00 -3.19 2.16
C ASP A 41 -6.37 -4.63 2.51
N ILE A 42 -6.76 -5.38 1.48
CA ILE A 42 -7.22 -6.77 1.61
C ILE A 42 -6.10 -7.70 1.18
N LYS A 43 -5.59 -8.48 2.13
CA LYS A 43 -4.58 -9.51 1.87
C LYS A 43 -5.02 -10.81 2.53
N ALA A 44 -5.41 -11.77 1.69
CA ALA A 44 -5.81 -13.09 2.17
C ALA A 44 -4.69 -13.77 2.95
N ASN A 45 -5.04 -14.41 4.06
CA ASN A 45 -4.12 -15.14 4.92
C ASN A 45 -4.51 -16.62 4.91
N GLY A 46 -3.71 -17.47 4.28
CA GLY A 46 -4.02 -18.90 4.13
C GLY A 46 -4.13 -19.70 5.44
N ALA A 47 -3.64 -19.16 6.56
CA ALA A 47 -3.75 -19.81 7.87
C ALA A 47 -5.17 -19.77 8.45
N VAL A 48 -6.01 -18.82 8.01
CA VAL A 48 -7.41 -18.69 8.44
C VAL A 48 -8.31 -18.82 7.22
N GLN A 49 -9.17 -19.84 7.22
CA GLN A 49 -10.05 -20.13 6.08
C GLN A 49 -11.39 -19.39 6.17
N LYS A 50 -11.83 -19.05 7.39
CA LYS A 50 -13.13 -18.40 7.62
C LYS A 50 -13.09 -16.92 7.23
N GLY A 51 -14.14 -16.46 6.54
CA GLY A 51 -14.25 -15.06 6.08
C GLY A 51 -13.13 -14.62 5.14
N MET A 52 -12.52 -15.57 4.43
CA MET A 52 -11.48 -15.34 3.43
C MET A 52 -12.05 -14.59 2.22
N PRO A 53 -11.35 -13.57 1.69
CA PRO A 53 -11.77 -12.90 0.46
C PRO A 53 -11.67 -13.82 -0.74
N HIS A 54 -12.56 -13.63 -1.72
CA HIS A 54 -12.35 -14.19 -3.05
C HIS A 54 -11.09 -13.60 -3.71
N LYS A 55 -10.39 -14.40 -4.54
CA LYS A 55 -9.10 -14.02 -5.17
C LYS A 55 -9.11 -12.68 -5.90
N VAL A 56 -10.26 -12.28 -6.44
CA VAL A 56 -10.45 -11.00 -7.15
C VAL A 56 -10.24 -9.78 -6.24
N TYR A 57 -10.46 -9.93 -4.94
CA TYR A 57 -10.30 -8.87 -3.95
C TYR A 57 -8.93 -8.87 -3.28
N HIS A 58 -8.08 -9.88 -3.57
CA HIS A 58 -6.72 -9.90 -3.04
C HIS A 58 -5.90 -8.74 -3.61
N GLY A 59 -5.23 -7.98 -2.74
CA GLY A 59 -4.47 -6.78 -3.10
C GLY A 59 -5.34 -5.58 -3.48
N LYS A 60 -6.65 -5.61 -3.16
CA LYS A 60 -7.53 -4.45 -3.36
C LYS A 60 -7.65 -3.64 -2.08
N THR A 61 -7.80 -2.34 -2.26
CA THR A 61 -8.07 -1.37 -1.20
C THR A 61 -9.56 -1.02 -1.21
N GLY A 62 -10.15 -0.83 -0.03
CA GLY A 62 -11.54 -0.45 0.12
C GLY A 62 -11.78 0.37 1.38
N VAL A 63 -13.04 0.73 1.61
CA VAL A 63 -13.48 1.53 2.76
C VAL A 63 -14.39 0.69 3.65
N ILE A 64 -14.19 0.74 4.96
CA ILE A 64 -15.04 0.02 5.90
C ILE A 64 -16.41 0.70 6.00
N TYR A 65 -17.48 -0.06 5.81
CA TYR A 65 -18.87 0.40 6.01
C TYR A 65 -19.52 -0.15 7.28
N ASN A 66 -19.07 -1.31 7.75
CA ASN A 66 -19.62 -1.98 8.93
C ASN A 66 -18.52 -2.68 9.72
N VAL A 67 -18.68 -2.74 11.05
CA VAL A 67 -17.77 -3.43 11.96
C VAL A 67 -18.59 -4.41 12.80
N THR A 68 -18.12 -5.66 12.87
CA THR A 68 -18.74 -6.73 13.66
C THR A 68 -17.71 -7.31 14.63
N LYS A 69 -18.13 -8.26 15.49
CA LYS A 69 -17.29 -8.84 16.54
C LYS A 69 -15.89 -9.30 16.06
N ASN A 70 -15.83 -10.01 14.93
CA ASN A 70 -14.59 -10.63 14.42
C ASN A 70 -14.26 -10.25 12.96
N ALA A 71 -15.08 -9.39 12.35
CA ALA A 71 -15.02 -9.12 10.92
C ALA A 71 -15.39 -7.67 10.60
N VAL A 72 -14.93 -7.21 9.45
CA VAL A 72 -15.23 -5.88 8.91
C VAL A 72 -15.91 -6.04 7.55
N GLY A 73 -16.90 -5.19 7.30
CA GLY A 73 -17.54 -5.04 6.01
C GLY A 73 -16.80 -3.98 5.22
N VAL A 74 -16.29 -4.34 4.04
CA VAL A 74 -15.51 -3.45 3.17
C VAL A 74 -16.26 -3.22 1.85
N ILE A 75 -16.35 -1.95 1.45
CA ILE A 75 -16.82 -1.52 0.14
C ILE A 75 -15.64 -1.47 -0.82
N ILE A 76 -15.77 -2.13 -1.97
CA ILE A 76 -14.76 -2.20 -3.03
C ILE A 76 -15.43 -1.98 -4.37
N TYR A 77 -14.83 -1.17 -5.24
CA TYR A 77 -15.26 -1.05 -6.63
C TYR A 77 -14.62 -2.13 -7.49
N LYS A 78 -15.44 -3.08 -7.96
CA LYS A 78 -15.00 -4.13 -8.88
C LYS A 78 -15.34 -3.73 -10.31
N LYS A 79 -14.35 -3.73 -11.20
CA LYS A 79 -14.59 -3.64 -12.66
C LYS A 79 -15.28 -4.91 -13.13
N VAL A 80 -16.46 -4.77 -13.72
CA VAL A 80 -17.23 -5.85 -14.36
C VAL A 80 -17.48 -5.44 -15.80
N LYS A 81 -16.71 -6.04 -16.73
CA LYS A 81 -16.68 -5.67 -18.14
C LYS A 81 -16.40 -4.16 -18.32
N HIS A 82 -17.41 -3.38 -18.69
CA HIS A 82 -17.31 -1.95 -19.03
C HIS A 82 -17.58 -1.00 -17.85
N ARG A 83 -18.08 -1.47 -16.69
CA ARG A 83 -18.48 -0.61 -15.57
C ARG A 83 -17.85 -1.01 -14.24
N TYR A 84 -17.76 -0.07 -13.31
CA TYR A 84 -17.43 -0.35 -11.92
C TYR A 84 -18.71 -0.57 -11.12
N ILE A 85 -18.72 -1.63 -10.31
CA ILE A 85 -19.84 -1.99 -9.45
C ILE A 85 -19.35 -1.96 -8.00
N GLU A 86 -20.09 -1.27 -7.14
CA GLU A 86 -19.89 -1.34 -5.70
C GLU A 86 -20.14 -2.77 -5.21
N LYS A 87 -19.15 -3.33 -4.51
CA LYS A 87 -19.24 -4.65 -3.89
C LYS A 87 -18.98 -4.50 -2.40
N ARG A 88 -19.93 -5.00 -1.60
CA ARG A 88 -19.81 -5.11 -0.14
C ARG A 88 -19.34 -6.51 0.20
N VAL A 89 -18.21 -6.62 0.88
CA VAL A 89 -17.59 -7.91 1.21
C VAL A 89 -17.35 -7.95 2.72
N ASN A 90 -17.75 -9.05 3.35
CA ASN A 90 -17.52 -9.27 4.78
C ASN A 90 -16.24 -10.10 4.94
N LEU A 91 -15.24 -9.53 5.59
CA LEU A 91 -13.90 -10.09 5.72
C LEU A 91 -13.51 -10.17 7.19
N ARG A 92 -12.87 -11.26 7.58
CA ARG A 92 -12.28 -11.30 8.92
C ARG A 92 -11.03 -10.42 9.03
N ILE A 93 -10.71 -10.03 10.26
CA ILE A 93 -9.63 -9.10 10.60
C ILE A 93 -8.26 -9.62 10.15
N GLU A 94 -8.04 -10.94 10.12
CA GLU A 94 -6.77 -11.56 9.70
C GLU A 94 -6.45 -11.36 8.21
N HIS A 95 -7.44 -10.93 7.42
CA HIS A 95 -7.30 -10.68 5.98
C HIS A 95 -7.24 -9.19 5.63
N VAL A 96 -7.24 -8.33 6.63
CA VAL A 96 -7.37 -6.89 6.47
C VAL A 96 -6.22 -6.18 7.17
N SER A 97 -5.71 -5.11 6.57
CA SER A 97 -4.72 -4.22 7.17
C SER A 97 -5.04 -2.77 6.85
N LEU A 98 -4.75 -1.85 7.77
CA LEU A 98 -4.88 -0.42 7.53
C LEU A 98 -3.94 0.05 6.41
N SER A 99 -4.44 0.90 5.52
CA SER A 99 -3.65 1.42 4.41
C SER A 99 -2.77 2.59 4.85
N ARG A 100 -1.46 2.47 4.60
CA ARG A 100 -0.46 3.53 4.92
C ARG A 100 -0.62 4.79 4.05
N SER A 101 -1.29 4.67 2.90
CA SER A 101 -1.58 5.80 2.00
C SER A 101 -2.37 6.92 2.69
N ARG A 102 -3.33 6.55 3.56
CA ARG A 102 -4.12 7.51 4.32
C ARG A 102 -3.33 8.15 5.46
N GLU A 103 -2.43 7.40 6.07
CA GLU A 103 -1.60 7.87 7.19
C GLU A 103 -0.72 9.05 6.76
N GLU A 104 -0.01 8.92 5.63
CA GLU A 104 0.82 10.00 5.07
C GLU A 104 -0.02 11.24 4.74
N PHE A 105 -1.18 11.05 4.12
CA PHE A 105 -2.10 12.13 3.81
C PHE A 105 -2.55 12.88 5.06
N VAL A 106 -2.98 12.18 6.10
CA VAL A 106 -3.42 12.80 7.36
C VAL A 106 -2.27 13.54 8.04
N ARG A 107 -1.06 12.97 8.05
CA ARG A 107 0.14 13.63 8.58
C ARG A 107 0.42 14.94 7.84
N ARG A 108 0.32 14.94 6.51
CA ARG A 108 0.48 16.13 5.68
C ARG A 108 -0.61 17.18 5.90
N VAL A 109 -1.87 16.77 6.09
CA VAL A 109 -2.96 17.71 6.40
C VAL A 109 -2.70 18.46 7.69
N LYS A 110 -2.24 17.76 8.74
CA LYS A 110 -1.86 18.38 10.02
C LYS A 110 -0.68 19.34 9.86
N ALA A 111 0.40 18.89 9.22
CA ALA A 111 1.57 19.74 8.96
C ALA A 111 1.22 21.00 8.16
N ASN A 112 0.40 20.87 7.11
CA ASN A 112 -0.05 22.01 6.30
C ASN A 112 -0.91 22.99 7.12
N ALA A 113 -1.76 22.50 8.02
CA ALA A 113 -2.59 23.35 8.88
C ALA A 113 -1.72 24.16 9.86
N GLU A 114 -0.70 23.54 10.43
CA GLU A 114 0.27 24.21 11.31
C GLU A 114 1.08 25.28 10.56
N LEU A 115 1.60 24.95 9.37
CA LEU A 115 2.31 25.92 8.52
C LEU A 115 1.43 27.10 8.13
N LYS A 116 0.16 26.84 7.78
CA LYS A 116 -0.80 27.90 7.46
C LYS A 116 -1.06 28.82 8.65
N LYS A 117 -1.14 28.27 9.86
CA LYS A 117 -1.33 29.05 11.09
C LYS A 117 -0.12 29.93 11.39
N LYS A 118 1.10 29.39 11.24
CA LYS A 118 2.37 30.14 11.43
C LYS A 118 2.52 31.27 10.42
N SER A 119 2.33 30.96 9.13
CA SER A 119 2.34 31.92 8.02
C SER A 119 1.36 33.08 8.23
N LYS A 120 0.15 32.80 8.73
CA LYS A 120 -0.82 33.86 9.05
C LYS A 120 -0.37 34.76 10.20
N ALA A 121 0.33 34.23 11.19
CA ALA A 121 0.86 35.00 12.32
C ALA A 121 2.07 35.85 11.94
N GLU A 122 2.96 35.32 11.10
CA GLU A 122 4.18 35.99 10.64
C GLU A 122 3.94 36.94 9.45
N GLY A 123 2.79 36.82 8.76
CA GLY A 123 2.48 37.58 7.55
C GLY A 123 3.22 37.12 6.29
N THR A 124 3.92 35.98 6.35
CA THR A 124 4.66 35.39 5.22
C THR A 124 3.73 34.53 4.36
N HIS A 125 3.96 34.46 3.04
CA HIS A 125 3.20 33.59 2.15
C HIS A 125 3.88 32.21 2.01
N VAL A 126 3.13 31.12 2.21
CA VAL A 126 3.64 29.74 2.12
C VAL A 126 2.93 28.93 1.01
N PHE A 127 3.72 28.27 0.17
CA PHE A 127 3.22 27.36 -0.85
C PHE A 127 2.94 25.97 -0.27
N LEU A 128 1.66 25.61 -0.11
CA LEU A 128 1.24 24.32 0.50
C LEU A 128 1.06 23.17 -0.50
N LYS A 129 1.06 23.46 -1.80
CA LYS A 129 0.90 22.45 -2.86
C LYS A 129 2.24 21.76 -3.10
N ARG A 130 2.20 20.44 -3.32
CA ARG A 130 3.40 19.67 -3.69
C ARG A 130 3.84 20.07 -5.10
N GLN A 131 5.14 20.13 -5.30
CA GLN A 131 5.75 20.31 -6.61
C GLN A 131 6.37 18.98 -7.08
N PRO A 132 6.36 18.69 -8.39
CA PRO A 132 7.16 17.61 -8.94
C PRO A 132 8.65 17.94 -8.80
N LEU A 133 9.49 16.93 -9.00
CA LEU A 133 10.94 17.10 -9.04
C LEU A 133 11.29 18.15 -10.11
N GLN A 134 11.94 19.22 -9.68
CA GLN A 134 12.42 20.28 -10.57
C GLN A 134 13.79 19.92 -11.17
N PRO A 135 14.19 20.58 -12.26
CA PRO A 135 15.56 20.47 -12.77
C PRO A 135 16.57 20.73 -11.65
N ARG A 136 17.71 20.01 -11.69
CA ARG A 136 18.78 20.24 -10.73
C ARG A 136 19.32 21.65 -10.91
N GLU A 137 19.52 22.35 -9.79
CA GLU A 137 20.18 23.65 -9.79
C GLU A 137 21.65 23.52 -10.19
N ALA A 138 22.21 24.61 -10.69
CA ALA A 138 23.64 24.69 -10.97
C ALA A 138 24.42 24.51 -9.66
N ARG A 139 25.46 23.67 -9.69
CA ARG A 139 26.37 23.46 -8.56
C ARG A 139 27.80 23.34 -9.04
N THR A 140 28.73 23.86 -8.24
CA THR A 140 30.16 23.73 -8.49
C THR A 140 30.67 22.47 -7.80
N ILE A 141 31.43 21.65 -8.52
CA ILE A 141 32.09 20.46 -7.98
C ILE A 141 33.58 20.79 -7.83
N SER A 142 34.12 20.69 -6.62
CA SER A 142 35.54 20.92 -6.35
C SER A 142 36.36 19.68 -6.71
N MET A 143 37.51 19.88 -7.36
CA MET A 143 38.47 18.82 -7.71
C MET A 143 39.58 18.62 -6.68
N LYS A 144 39.57 19.37 -5.56
CA LYS A 144 40.66 19.37 -4.57
C LYS A 144 40.94 17.98 -3.98
N ASP A 145 39.89 17.23 -3.65
CA ASP A 145 39.96 15.88 -3.05
C ASP A 145 39.20 14.83 -3.89
N ASN A 146 38.79 15.20 -5.11
CA ASN A 146 37.98 14.37 -6.01
C ASN A 146 38.46 14.55 -7.46
N VAL A 147 39.64 14.01 -7.72
CA VAL A 147 40.26 14.04 -9.05
C VAL A 147 39.49 13.07 -9.97
N PRO A 148 39.09 13.50 -11.19
CA PRO A 148 38.42 12.60 -12.13
C PRO A 148 39.28 11.39 -12.47
N GLU A 149 38.72 10.19 -12.32
CA GLU A 149 39.37 8.94 -12.74
C GLU A 149 39.02 8.64 -14.21
N THR A 150 40.04 8.43 -15.03
CA THR A 150 39.87 8.03 -16.42
C THR A 150 39.56 6.54 -16.50
N VAL A 151 38.37 6.21 -16.98
CA VAL A 151 37.96 4.82 -17.22
C VAL A 151 38.14 4.43 -18.69
N VAL A 152 38.58 3.19 -18.94
CA VAL A 152 38.79 2.63 -20.29
C VAL A 152 37.84 1.46 -20.53
N PRO A 153 37.41 1.20 -21.79
CA PRO A 153 36.60 0.02 -22.10
C PRO A 153 37.36 -1.26 -21.78
N ILE A 154 36.67 -2.22 -21.16
CA ILE A 154 37.23 -3.52 -20.82
C ILE A 154 37.31 -4.37 -22.09
N ALA A 155 38.37 -5.18 -22.20
CA ALA A 155 38.53 -6.13 -23.30
C ALA A 155 37.44 -7.21 -23.29
N TYR A 156 37.11 -7.73 -24.47
CA TYR A 156 36.21 -8.87 -24.59
C TYR A 156 36.85 -10.12 -23.96
N GLU A 157 36.09 -10.84 -23.13
CA GLU A 157 36.53 -12.04 -22.43
C GLU A 157 35.52 -13.18 -22.62
N THR A 158 36.00 -14.41 -22.77
CA THR A 158 35.20 -15.61 -23.02
C THR A 158 35.01 -16.49 -21.77
N THR A 159 35.22 -15.95 -20.57
CA THR A 159 35.03 -16.71 -19.33
C THR A 159 33.56 -17.13 -19.18
N ILE A 160 33.33 -18.45 -19.12
CA ILE A 160 32.04 -19.10 -18.93
C ILE A 160 31.94 -19.62 -17.50
#